data_AF-A0A8S2MX82-F1
#
_entry.id   AF-A0A8S2MX82-F1
#
_cell.length_a   1.000
_cell.length_b   1.000
_cell.length_c   1.000
_cell.angle_alpha   90.00
_cell.angle_beta   90.00
_cell.angle_gamma   90.00
#
_symmetry.space_group_name_H-M   'P 1'
#
loop_
_entity.id
_entity.type
_entity.pdbx_description
1 polymer ?
#
loop_
_entity_poly.entity_id
_entity_poly.type
_entity_poly.pdbx_seq_one_letter_code
_entity_poly.pdbx_strand_id
1 'polypeptide(L)'
;AGILTSLNARTSILAAANPAYGRYNPKRSVEANIQLPAALLSRFDLLWIIQDKNDREIDLKLARHIASVHQTGCQPELDNLHQYIDMKTLRRYIATCKKKLPLVPESLLDYVVTAYVELRKQARVSKDMTYTSARMLLSILRLSTALARLRCGDLVSKDDIDEALRLMESSRLLLKDHDNVPTRQINPIDQVFSIVRDMVPSTGVKLVRYAEARERCVAKGLKPDTFDVALERYEEMGLWHVNQQRTTITIV
;
A
#
# COMPACT_ATOMS: atom_id res chain seq x y z
N ALA A 1 -11.28 -42.11 30.30
CA ALA A 1 -10.08 -42.20 29.43
C ALA A 1 -9.23 -40.95 29.64
N GLY A 2 -8.22 -41.03 30.51
CA GLY A 2 -7.36 -39.90 30.87
C GLY A 2 -5.92 -40.16 30.43
N ILE A 3 -5.69 -40.21 29.11
CA ILE A 3 -4.35 -40.38 28.57
C ILE A 3 -3.71 -39.00 28.47
N LEU A 4 -2.77 -38.71 29.37
CA LEU A 4 -1.93 -37.51 29.31
C LEU A 4 -0.73 -37.80 28.40
N THR A 5 -0.86 -37.46 27.12
CA THR A 5 0.23 -37.59 26.14
C THR A 5 0.36 -36.35 25.28
N SER A 6 1.59 -35.99 24.96
CA SER A 6 1.90 -34.89 24.03
C SER A 6 2.24 -35.48 22.67
N LEU A 7 1.51 -35.04 21.63
CA LEU A 7 1.73 -35.47 20.25
C LEU A 7 2.31 -34.32 19.43
N ASN A 8 3.32 -34.61 18.61
CA ASN A 8 3.97 -33.61 17.77
C ASN A 8 3.13 -33.35 16.51
N ALA A 9 2.62 -32.13 16.35
CA ALA A 9 1.88 -31.71 15.16
C ALA A 9 2.69 -30.66 14.37
N ARG A 10 3.44 -31.09 13.36
CA ARG A 10 4.15 -30.20 12.43
C ARG A 10 3.23 -29.85 11.26
N THR A 11 2.37 -28.86 11.46
CA THR A 11 1.39 -28.43 10.45
C THR A 11 1.49 -26.94 10.15
N SER A 12 1.13 -26.56 8.93
CA SER A 12 0.90 -25.17 8.54
C SER A 12 -0.60 -24.90 8.53
N ILE A 13 -1.01 -23.73 9.02
CA ILE A 13 -2.42 -23.35 9.11
C ILE A 13 -2.73 -22.32 8.04
N LEU A 14 -3.74 -22.60 7.22
CA LEU A 14 -4.41 -21.61 6.38
C LEU A 14 -5.82 -21.44 6.95
N ALA A 15 -6.18 -20.21 7.29
CA ALA A 15 -7.48 -19.89 7.86
C ALA A 15 -8.16 -18.82 7.01
N ALA A 16 -9.48 -18.96 6.86
CA ALA A 16 -10.35 -17.96 6.27
C ALA A 16 -11.44 -17.62 7.30
N ALA A 17 -11.75 -16.34 7.44
CA ALA A 17 -12.76 -15.85 8.37
C ALA A 17 -13.55 -14.73 7.71
N ASN A 18 -14.86 -14.70 7.98
CA ASN A 18 -15.73 -13.62 7.55
C ASN A 18 -15.72 -12.48 8.58
N PRO A 19 -15.99 -11.22 8.16
CA PRO A 19 -16.18 -10.13 9.09
C PRO A 19 -17.39 -10.39 10.00
N ALA A 20 -17.34 -9.93 11.24
CA ALA A 20 -18.36 -10.16 12.26
C ALA A 20 -19.79 -9.72 11.85
N TYR A 21 -19.90 -8.69 11.01
CA TYR A 21 -21.17 -8.14 10.54
C TYR A 21 -21.37 -8.35 9.03
N GLY A 22 -20.72 -9.37 8.45
CA GLY A 22 -20.82 -9.74 7.05
C GLY A 22 -19.99 -8.88 6.08
N ARG A 23 -19.86 -7.58 6.33
CA ARG A 23 -19.00 -6.67 5.54
C ARG A 23 -17.92 -6.04 6.41
N TYR A 24 -16.73 -5.86 5.83
CA TYR A 24 -15.62 -5.17 6.49
C TYR A 24 -15.94 -3.68 6.62
N ASN A 25 -15.82 -3.13 7.82
CA ASN A 25 -16.02 -1.71 8.06
C ASN A 25 -14.66 -1.01 8.22
N PRO A 26 -14.24 -0.14 7.27
CA PRO A 26 -12.93 0.51 7.31
C PRO A 26 -12.77 1.47 8.50
N LYS A 27 -13.86 1.93 9.12
CA LYS A 27 -13.83 2.80 10.30
C LYS A 27 -13.51 2.06 11.60
N ARG A 28 -13.50 0.73 11.58
CA ARG A 28 -13.21 -0.12 12.75
C ARG A 28 -11.84 -0.76 12.61
N SER A 29 -11.20 -1.03 13.75
CA SER A 29 -9.95 -1.78 13.76
C SER A 29 -10.15 -3.22 13.26
N VAL A 30 -9.06 -3.85 12.83
CA VAL A 30 -9.04 -5.24 12.34
C VAL A 30 -9.60 -6.22 13.38
N GLU A 31 -9.20 -6.03 14.65
CA GLU A 31 -9.67 -6.86 15.77
C GLU A 31 -11.19 -6.76 15.95
N ALA A 32 -11.74 -5.55 15.87
CA ALA A 32 -13.18 -5.33 15.99
C ALA A 32 -13.96 -5.85 14.77
N ASN A 33 -13.35 -5.86 13.58
CA ASN A 33 -13.94 -6.42 12.37
C ASN A 33 -13.97 -7.95 12.37
N ILE A 34 -12.92 -8.61 12.88
CA ILE A 34 -12.76 -10.07 12.81
C ILE A 34 -13.23 -10.79 14.10
N GLN A 35 -13.37 -10.07 15.22
CA GLN A 35 -13.67 -10.66 16.54
C GLN A 35 -12.66 -11.72 17.00
N LEU A 36 -11.41 -11.58 16.56
CA LEU A 36 -10.31 -12.43 17.03
C LEU A 36 -9.38 -11.63 17.93
N PRO A 37 -8.92 -12.23 19.06
CA PRO A 37 -8.00 -11.55 19.94
C PRO A 37 -6.68 -11.30 19.23
N ALA A 38 -6.14 -10.10 19.45
CA ALA A 38 -4.79 -9.67 19.11
C ALA A 38 -3.70 -10.76 19.25
N ALA A 39 -3.75 -11.49 20.37
CA ALA A 39 -2.78 -12.52 20.68
C ALA A 39 -2.78 -13.67 19.66
N LEU A 40 -3.95 -14.03 19.10
CA LEU A 40 -4.07 -15.04 18.06
C LEU A 40 -3.61 -14.48 16.71
N LEU A 41 -4.02 -13.26 16.36
CA LEU A 41 -3.64 -12.59 15.12
C LEU A 41 -2.11 -12.44 15.01
N SER A 42 -1.43 -12.17 16.14
CA SER A 42 0.03 -12.08 16.19
C SER A 42 0.78 -13.40 15.90
N ARG A 43 0.07 -14.54 15.82
CA ARG A 43 0.66 -15.85 15.49
C ARG A 43 0.67 -16.13 13.99
N PHE A 44 -0.05 -15.33 13.19
CA PHE A 44 -0.03 -15.44 11.74
C PHE A 44 1.10 -14.59 11.17
N ASP A 45 1.84 -15.15 10.21
CA ASP A 45 2.93 -14.45 9.51
C ASP A 45 2.38 -13.39 8.53
N LEU A 46 1.29 -13.73 7.84
CA LEU A 46 0.61 -12.86 6.87
C LEU A 46 -0.89 -12.83 7.16
N LEU A 47 -1.48 -11.65 7.14
CA LEU A 47 -2.92 -11.44 7.29
C LEU A 47 -3.42 -10.70 6.05
N TRP A 48 -4.25 -11.36 5.24
CA TRP A 48 -4.82 -10.78 4.03
C TRP A 48 -6.28 -10.43 4.28
N ILE A 49 -6.65 -9.20 3.99
CA ILE A 49 -8.04 -8.75 4.00
C ILE A 49 -8.44 -8.50 2.56
N ILE A 50 -9.35 -9.34 2.08
CA ILE A 50 -9.90 -9.25 0.73
C ILE A 50 -11.24 -8.53 0.87
N GLN A 51 -11.30 -7.31 0.35
CA GLN A 51 -12.53 -6.52 0.31
C GLN A 51 -13.10 -6.53 -1.10
N ASP A 52 -14.38 -6.85 -1.21
CA ASP A 52 -15.14 -6.68 -2.42
C ASP A 52 -15.55 -5.21 -2.56
N LYS A 53 -14.94 -4.51 -3.52
CA LYS A 53 -15.24 -3.11 -3.85
C LYS A 53 -15.93 -3.11 -5.21
N ASN A 54 -17.12 -2.50 -5.26
CA ASN A 54 -17.90 -2.39 -6.49
C ASN A 54 -17.13 -1.55 -7.52
N ASP A 55 -16.58 -2.18 -8.55
CA ASP A 55 -15.91 -1.53 -9.66
C ASP A 55 -16.41 -2.14 -10.97
N ARG A 56 -17.07 -1.31 -11.77
CA ARG A 56 -17.70 -1.72 -13.02
C ARG A 56 -16.73 -2.40 -13.98
N GLU A 57 -15.47 -1.97 -14.05
CA GLU A 57 -14.51 -2.55 -14.98
C GLU A 57 -14.02 -3.92 -14.51
N ILE A 58 -13.75 -4.05 -13.21
CA ILE A 58 -13.32 -5.32 -12.59
C ILE A 58 -14.47 -6.33 -12.66
N ASP A 59 -15.68 -5.90 -12.31
CA ASP A 59 -16.88 -6.74 -12.35
C ASP A 59 -17.19 -7.21 -13.77
N LEU A 60 -17.04 -6.35 -14.78
CA LEU A 60 -17.23 -6.72 -16.18
C LEU A 60 -16.21 -7.77 -16.64
N LYS A 61 -14.93 -7.60 -16.26
CA LYS A 61 -13.87 -8.57 -16.57
C LYS A 61 -14.15 -9.92 -15.90
N LEU A 62 -14.54 -9.90 -14.62
CA LEU A 62 -14.89 -11.09 -13.86
C LEU A 62 -16.10 -11.81 -14.45
N ALA A 63 -17.18 -11.08 -14.76
CA ALA A 63 -18.39 -11.65 -15.33
C ALA A 63 -18.14 -12.29 -16.70
N ARG A 64 -17.38 -11.60 -17.59
CA ARG A 64 -16.97 -12.16 -18.89
C ARG A 64 -16.12 -13.43 -18.71
N HIS A 65 -15.22 -13.42 -17.74
CA HIS A 65 -14.38 -14.57 -17.44
C HIS A 65 -15.22 -15.79 -17.00
N ILE A 66 -16.11 -15.60 -16.03
CA ILE A 66 -17.01 -16.65 -15.53
C ILE A 66 -17.92 -17.17 -16.64
N ALA A 67 -18.52 -16.27 -17.43
CA ALA A 67 -19.37 -16.65 -18.56
C ALA A 67 -18.60 -17.49 -19.59
N SER A 68 -17.36 -17.11 -19.91
CA SER A 68 -16.50 -17.88 -20.80
C SER A 68 -16.20 -19.27 -20.25
N VAL A 69 -15.84 -19.38 -18.97
CA VAL A 69 -15.57 -20.68 -18.31
C VAL A 69 -16.77 -21.61 -18.39
N HIS A 70 -17.98 -21.09 -18.17
CA HIS A 70 -19.20 -21.90 -18.27
C HIS A 70 -19.56 -22.27 -19.72
N GLN A 71 -19.16 -21.47 -20.70
CA GLN A 71 -19.41 -21.76 -22.12
C GLN A 71 -18.46 -22.85 -22.65
N THR A 72 -17.18 -22.76 -22.33
CA THR A 72 -16.13 -23.63 -22.90
C THR A 72 -15.76 -24.80 -21.98
N GLY A 73 -16.17 -24.76 -20.71
CA GLY A 73 -15.73 -25.69 -19.66
C GLY A 73 -14.27 -25.48 -19.23
N CYS A 74 -13.59 -24.47 -19.79
CA CYS A 74 -12.17 -24.20 -19.59
C CYS A 74 -11.96 -22.69 -19.37
N GLN A 75 -10.93 -22.35 -18.60
CA GLN A 75 -10.55 -20.95 -18.44
C GLN A 75 -10.14 -20.35 -19.79
N PRO A 76 -10.61 -19.14 -20.17
CA PRO A 76 -10.20 -18.51 -21.42
C PRO A 76 -8.68 -18.34 -21.46
N GLU A 77 -8.07 -18.70 -22.58
CA GLU A 77 -6.64 -18.51 -22.82
C GLU A 77 -6.33 -17.02 -22.72
N LEU A 78 -5.56 -16.63 -21.71
CA LEU A 78 -5.00 -15.29 -21.63
C LEU A 78 -4.02 -15.15 -22.80
N ASP A 79 -4.22 -14.14 -23.65
CA ASP A 79 -3.35 -13.84 -24.79
C ASP A 79 -1.86 -13.91 -24.40
N ASN A 80 -1.21 -15.00 -24.81
CA ASN A 80 0.22 -15.10 -25.13
C ASN A 80 1.30 -14.82 -24.05
N LEU A 81 1.15 -15.15 -22.76
CA LEU A 81 2.33 -15.06 -21.85
C LEU A 81 2.61 -16.18 -20.86
N HIS A 82 1.67 -17.09 -20.55
CA HIS A 82 1.96 -18.15 -19.58
C HIS A 82 1.40 -19.51 -20.00
N GLN A 83 2.31 -20.40 -20.40
CA GLN A 83 2.00 -21.83 -20.49
C GLN A 83 1.63 -22.31 -19.08
N TYR A 84 0.37 -22.72 -18.91
CA TYR A 84 -0.08 -23.28 -17.63
C TYR A 84 0.77 -24.49 -17.27
N ILE A 85 1.27 -24.52 -16.03
CA ILE A 85 2.05 -25.64 -15.53
C ILE A 85 1.08 -26.70 -15.00
N ASP A 86 1.19 -27.92 -15.52
CA ASP A 86 0.40 -29.04 -15.03
C ASP A 86 0.63 -29.26 -13.52
N MET A 87 -0.44 -29.63 -12.81
CA MET A 87 -0.45 -29.79 -11.36
C MET A 87 0.54 -30.86 -10.90
N LYS A 88 0.78 -31.92 -11.69
CA LYS A 88 1.77 -32.95 -11.37
C LYS A 88 3.19 -32.39 -11.42
N THR A 89 3.49 -31.60 -12.44
CA THR A 89 4.78 -30.93 -12.61
C THR A 89 5.01 -29.89 -11.52
N LEU A 90 4.01 -29.06 -11.20
CA LEU A 90 4.09 -28.07 -10.13
C LEU A 90 4.34 -28.74 -8.76
N ARG A 91 3.63 -29.82 -8.43
CA ARG A 91 3.86 -30.58 -7.19
C ARG A 91 5.29 -31.13 -7.12
N ARG A 92 5.79 -31.70 -8.22
CA ARG A 92 7.17 -32.21 -8.30
C ARG A 92 8.19 -31.09 -8.11
N TYR A 93 7.98 -29.93 -8.73
CA TYR A 93 8.84 -28.77 -8.58
C TYR A 93 8.88 -28.29 -7.11
N ILE A 94 7.73 -28.07 -6.49
CA ILE A 94 7.63 -27.67 -5.08
C ILE A 94 8.29 -28.70 -4.15
N ALA A 95 8.13 -29.99 -4.43
CA ALA A 95 8.78 -31.05 -3.65
C ALA A 95 10.31 -30.98 -3.74
N THR A 96 10.87 -30.60 -4.90
CA THR A 96 12.31 -30.36 -5.06
C THR A 96 12.77 -29.12 -4.30
N CYS A 97 12.06 -28.00 -4.43
CA CYS A 97 12.35 -26.76 -3.71
C CYS A 97 12.34 -26.95 -2.17
N LYS A 98 11.40 -27.75 -1.65
CA LYS A 98 11.30 -28.04 -0.20
C LYS A 98 12.51 -28.78 0.38
N LYS A 99 13.31 -29.46 -0.44
CA LYS A 99 14.54 -30.14 0.00
C LYS A 99 15.69 -29.17 0.25
N LYS A 100 15.64 -27.96 -0.32
CA LYS A 100 16.68 -26.93 -0.14
C LYS A 100 16.57 -26.29 1.25
N LEU A 101 17.73 -26.03 1.85
CA LEU A 101 17.87 -25.36 3.14
C LEU A 101 18.78 -24.15 2.96
N PRO A 102 18.28 -23.07 2.34
CA PRO A 102 19.10 -21.89 2.09
C PRO A 102 19.53 -21.23 3.40
N LEU A 103 20.77 -20.71 3.41
CA LEU A 103 21.33 -19.97 4.53
C LEU A 103 21.21 -18.46 4.28
N VAL A 104 21.06 -17.71 5.38
CA VAL A 104 21.05 -16.25 5.34
C VAL A 104 22.50 -15.78 5.52
N PRO A 105 23.09 -15.07 4.54
CA PRO A 105 24.45 -14.56 4.66
C PRO A 105 24.53 -13.43 5.70
N GLU A 106 25.67 -13.32 6.38
CA GLU A 106 25.90 -12.32 7.43
C GLU A 106 25.77 -10.88 6.91
N SER A 107 26.17 -10.65 5.66
CA SER A 107 26.09 -9.33 4.99
C SER A 107 24.67 -8.77 4.89
N LEU A 108 23.63 -9.61 5.00
CA LEU A 108 22.23 -9.17 4.92
C LEU A 108 21.58 -9.00 6.30
N LEU A 109 22.25 -9.39 7.40
CA LEU A 109 21.66 -9.30 8.73
C LEU A 109 21.36 -7.85 9.13
N ASP A 110 22.31 -6.95 8.92
CA ASP A 110 22.14 -5.52 9.23
C ASP A 110 20.98 -4.91 8.43
N TYR A 111 20.81 -5.35 7.18
CA TYR A 111 19.72 -4.91 6.32
C TYR A 111 18.35 -5.35 6.86
N VAL A 112 18.20 -6.64 7.21
CA VAL A 112 16.96 -7.18 7.78
C VAL A 112 16.62 -6.51 9.11
N VAL A 113 17.62 -6.28 9.97
CA VAL A 113 17.44 -5.60 11.27
C VAL A 113 16.96 -4.17 11.05
N THR A 114 17.58 -3.44 10.12
CA THR A 114 17.20 -2.05 9.79
C THR A 114 15.77 -1.99 9.27
N ALA A 115 15.40 -2.86 8.33
CA ALA A 115 14.05 -2.95 7.79
C ALA A 115 13.01 -3.25 8.88
N TYR A 116 13.32 -4.17 9.81
CA TYR A 116 12.43 -4.47 10.94
C TYR A 116 12.26 -3.28 11.89
N VAL A 117 13.33 -2.55 12.20
CA VAL A 117 13.26 -1.35 13.06
C VAL A 117 12.40 -0.28 12.40
N GLU A 118 12.54 -0.09 11.10
CA GLU A 118 11.73 0.86 10.34
C GLU A 118 10.24 0.49 10.35
N LEU A 119 9.91 -0.77 10.04
CA LEU A 119 8.53 -1.29 10.14
C LEU A 119 7.94 -1.09 11.54
N ARG A 120 8.75 -1.27 12.59
CA ARG A 120 8.32 -1.05 13.98
C ARG A 120 8.10 0.42 14.29
N LYS A 121 8.90 1.32 13.73
CA LYS A 121 8.71 2.77 13.86
C LYS A 121 7.41 3.22 13.18
N GLN A 122 7.15 2.74 11.96
CA GLN A 122 5.92 3.07 11.22
C GLN A 122 4.66 2.55 11.94
N ALA A 123 4.72 1.36 12.54
CA ALA A 123 3.61 0.80 13.32
C ALA A 123 3.31 1.58 14.61
N ARG A 124 4.26 2.32 15.19
CA ARG A 124 3.99 3.19 16.34
C ARG A 124 3.21 4.45 15.95
N VAL A 125 3.41 4.94 14.72
CA VAL A 125 2.75 6.16 14.22
C VAL A 125 1.30 5.87 13.83
N SER A 126 1.02 4.66 13.35
CA SER A 126 -0.31 4.26 12.88
C SER A 126 -1.06 3.46 13.95
N LYS A 127 -2.08 4.07 14.57
CA LYS A 127 -2.93 3.42 15.59
C LYS A 127 -3.67 2.17 15.09
N ASP A 128 -3.92 2.10 13.78
CA ASP A 128 -4.65 0.99 13.16
C ASP A 128 -3.74 -0.15 12.68
N MET A 129 -2.41 -0.02 12.87
CA MET A 129 -1.50 -1.06 12.43
C MET A 129 -1.46 -2.23 13.41
N THR A 130 -1.80 -3.40 12.86
CA THR A 130 -1.68 -4.71 13.50
C THR A 130 -0.35 -4.88 14.24
N TYR A 131 -0.43 -5.53 15.39
CA TYR A 131 0.67 -5.79 16.34
C TYR A 131 2.00 -6.16 15.68
N THR A 132 2.94 -5.20 15.67
CA THR A 132 4.32 -5.45 15.27
C THR A 132 5.08 -6.07 16.45
N SER A 133 5.08 -7.40 16.51
CA SER A 133 5.84 -8.18 17.49
C SER A 133 7.21 -8.62 16.95
N ALA A 134 8.08 -9.10 17.84
CA ALA A 134 9.35 -9.72 17.42
C ALA A 134 9.15 -10.91 16.47
N ARG A 135 7.95 -11.54 16.42
CA ARG A 135 7.63 -12.59 15.45
C ARG A 135 7.73 -12.10 14.01
N MET A 136 7.47 -10.81 13.76
CA MET A 136 7.55 -10.22 12.43
C MET A 136 8.94 -10.39 11.81
N LEU A 137 10.00 -10.23 12.60
CA LEU A 137 11.37 -10.47 12.14
C LEU A 137 11.58 -11.93 11.71
N LEU A 138 11.05 -12.89 12.49
CA LEU A 138 11.09 -14.30 12.12
C LEU A 138 10.26 -14.57 10.86
N SER A 139 9.13 -13.89 10.68
CA SER A 139 8.29 -13.99 9.48
C SER A 139 9.05 -13.51 8.24
N ILE A 140 9.76 -12.36 8.30
CA ILE A 140 10.61 -11.86 7.20
C ILE A 140 11.65 -12.91 6.80
N LEU A 141 12.38 -13.46 7.77
CA LEU A 141 13.40 -14.48 7.51
C LEU A 141 12.80 -15.78 6.94
N ARG A 142 11.64 -16.21 7.46
CA ARG A 142 10.91 -17.40 6.96
C ARG A 142 10.42 -17.22 5.53
N LEU A 143 9.90 -16.03 5.19
CA LEU A 143 9.45 -15.72 3.83
C LEU A 143 10.63 -15.61 2.86
N SER A 144 11.70 -14.89 3.25
CA SER A 144 12.91 -14.75 2.43
C SER A 144 13.57 -16.09 2.13
N THR A 145 13.69 -16.97 3.13
CA THR A 145 14.21 -18.33 2.93
C THR A 145 13.26 -19.20 2.08
N ALA A 146 11.95 -19.00 2.15
CA ALA A 146 10.99 -19.68 1.27
C ALA A 146 11.11 -19.21 -0.19
N LEU A 147 11.34 -17.92 -0.44
CA LEU A 147 11.58 -17.36 -1.77
C LEU A 147 12.90 -17.89 -2.36
N ALA A 148 13.97 -17.92 -1.57
CA ALA A 148 15.24 -18.54 -1.99
C ALA A 148 15.07 -20.04 -2.35
N ARG A 149 14.23 -20.78 -1.61
CA ARG A 149 13.88 -22.18 -1.97
C ARG A 149 13.17 -22.28 -3.31
N LEU A 150 12.25 -21.36 -3.63
CA LEU A 150 11.57 -21.33 -4.93
C LEU A 150 12.56 -21.09 -6.06
N ARG A 151 13.55 -20.22 -5.86
CA ARG A 151 14.66 -20.01 -6.82
C ARG A 151 15.65 -21.20 -6.88
N CYS A 152 15.47 -22.22 -6.04
CA CYS A 152 16.42 -23.33 -5.85
C CYS A 152 17.84 -22.87 -5.44
N GLY A 153 17.96 -21.69 -4.81
CA GLY A 153 19.22 -21.14 -4.33
C GLY A 153 19.61 -21.71 -2.96
N ASP A 154 20.91 -21.77 -2.70
CA ASP A 154 21.47 -22.19 -1.39
C ASP A 154 21.72 -21.00 -0.45
N LEU A 155 21.66 -19.77 -0.98
CA LEU A 155 21.81 -18.52 -0.23
C LEU A 155 20.65 -17.57 -0.53
N VAL A 156 20.19 -16.89 0.52
CA VAL A 156 19.18 -15.83 0.42
C VAL A 156 19.81 -14.59 -0.21
N SER A 157 19.17 -14.06 -1.26
CA SER A 157 19.55 -12.79 -1.90
C SER A 157 18.88 -11.61 -1.21
N LYS A 158 19.40 -10.40 -1.45
CA LYS A 158 18.71 -9.17 -1.05
C LYS A 158 17.32 -9.07 -1.68
N ASP A 159 17.18 -9.45 -2.95
CA ASP A 159 15.89 -9.41 -3.66
C ASP A 159 14.83 -10.30 -3.00
N ASP A 160 15.24 -11.43 -2.42
CA ASP A 160 14.34 -12.33 -1.69
C ASP A 160 13.78 -11.66 -0.43
N ILE A 161 14.59 -10.80 0.23
CA ILE A 161 14.18 -10.02 1.40
C ILE A 161 13.27 -8.87 0.99
N ASP A 162 13.64 -8.15 -0.08
CA ASP A 162 12.85 -7.03 -0.59
C ASP A 162 11.45 -7.50 -1.01
N GLU A 163 11.36 -8.66 -1.66
CA GLU A 163 10.08 -9.28 -2.03
C GLU A 163 9.29 -9.75 -0.80
N ALA A 164 9.96 -10.31 0.22
CA ALA A 164 9.30 -10.67 1.48
C ALA A 164 8.74 -9.43 2.18
N LEU A 165 9.49 -8.33 2.24
CA LEU A 165 9.04 -7.05 2.80
C LEU A 165 7.85 -6.50 2.02
N ARG A 166 7.92 -6.52 0.68
CA ARG A 166 6.82 -6.11 -0.21
C ARG A 166 5.55 -6.91 0.05
N LEU A 167 5.65 -8.23 0.23
CA LEU A 167 4.50 -9.09 0.55
C LEU A 167 3.90 -8.76 1.92
N MET A 168 4.74 -8.54 2.93
CA MET A 168 4.29 -8.15 4.25
C MET A 168 3.61 -6.77 4.23
N GLU A 169 4.17 -5.82 3.51
CA GLU A 169 3.56 -4.49 3.34
C GLU A 169 2.24 -4.59 2.58
N SER A 170 2.18 -5.36 1.49
CA SER A 170 0.96 -5.58 0.70
C SER A 170 -0.16 -6.18 1.54
N SER A 171 0.16 -7.13 2.43
CA SER A 171 -0.82 -7.71 3.35
C SER A 171 -1.42 -6.67 4.32
N ARG A 172 -0.67 -5.60 4.61
CA ARG A 172 -1.08 -4.50 5.49
C ARG A 172 -1.71 -3.33 4.74
N LEU A 173 -1.31 -3.07 3.50
CA LEU A 173 -1.77 -1.93 2.70
C LEU A 173 -3.26 -2.01 2.35
N LEU A 174 -3.82 -3.22 2.23
CA LEU A 174 -5.27 -3.41 2.02
C LEU A 174 -6.13 -2.88 3.19
N LEU A 175 -5.53 -2.54 4.34
CA LEU A 175 -6.19 -1.85 5.45
C LEU A 175 -6.25 -0.34 5.29
N LYS A 176 -5.32 0.24 4.52
CA LYS A 176 -5.29 1.67 4.24
C LYS A 176 -6.09 1.84 2.97
N ASP A 177 -7.32 2.35 3.09
CA ASP A 177 -8.07 2.79 1.93
C ASP A 177 -7.14 3.66 1.04
N HIS A 178 -7.28 3.51 -0.28
CA HIS A 178 -6.62 4.34 -1.30
C HIS A 178 -6.89 5.85 -1.13
N ASP A 179 -7.65 6.27 -0.13
CA ASP A 179 -7.88 7.65 0.29
C ASP A 179 -6.63 8.31 0.91
N ASN A 180 -5.58 7.54 1.24
CA ASN A 180 -4.25 8.08 1.40
C ASN A 180 -3.48 8.01 0.07
N VAL A 181 -4.01 8.64 -0.99
CA VAL A 181 -3.12 9.52 -1.75
C VAL A 181 -2.49 10.39 -0.67
N PRO A 182 -1.16 10.38 -0.44
CA PRO A 182 -0.60 11.34 0.48
C PRO A 182 -1.13 12.66 -0.02
N THR A 183 -1.97 13.35 0.76
CA THR A 183 -2.30 14.73 0.49
C THR A 183 -0.95 15.38 0.53
N ARG A 184 -0.29 15.43 -0.64
CA ARG A 184 1.08 15.87 -0.86
C ARG A 184 1.09 17.17 -0.11
N GLN A 185 1.74 17.23 1.06
CA GLN A 185 1.54 18.32 2.03
C GLN A 185 1.55 19.59 1.21
N ILE A 186 0.36 20.14 0.92
CA ILE A 186 0.26 21.08 -0.20
C ILE A 186 0.93 22.29 0.39
N ASN A 187 2.14 22.60 -0.08
CA ASN A 187 2.90 23.69 0.48
C ASN A 187 1.96 24.90 0.52
N PRO A 188 1.97 25.69 1.60
CA PRO A 188 1.11 26.87 1.68
C PRO A 188 1.27 27.77 0.44
N ILE A 189 2.47 27.76 -0.18
CA ILE A 189 2.80 28.40 -1.45
C ILE A 189 2.01 27.81 -2.64
N ASP A 190 1.94 26.48 -2.78
CA ASP A 190 1.18 25.81 -3.84
C ASP A 190 -0.34 26.00 -3.68
N GLN A 191 -0.82 26.19 -2.45
CA GLN A 191 -2.22 26.54 -2.17
C GLN A 191 -2.55 27.97 -2.64
N VAL A 192 -1.62 28.92 -2.48
CA VAL A 192 -1.80 30.28 -3.02
C VAL A 192 -1.94 30.21 -4.55
N PHE A 193 -1.11 29.41 -5.22
CA PHE A 193 -1.16 29.27 -6.67
C PHE A 193 -2.47 28.62 -7.17
N SER A 194 -3.03 27.63 -6.47
CA SER A 194 -4.32 27.04 -6.86
C SER A 194 -5.47 28.05 -6.68
N ILE A 195 -5.47 28.81 -5.59
CA ILE A 195 -6.49 29.84 -5.32
C ILE A 195 -6.48 30.92 -6.41
N VAL A 196 -5.28 31.43 -6.75
CA VAL A 196 -5.12 32.48 -7.77
C VAL A 196 -5.50 31.97 -9.16
N ARG A 197 -5.20 30.70 -9.47
CA ARG A 197 -5.62 30.06 -10.73
C ARG A 197 -7.13 29.87 -10.83
N ASP A 198 -7.80 29.47 -9.74
CA ASP A 198 -9.26 29.31 -9.70
C ASP A 198 -10.00 30.64 -9.90
N MET A 199 -9.34 31.78 -9.62
CA MET A 199 -9.89 33.11 -9.86
C MET A 199 -9.81 33.54 -11.34
N VAL A 200 -9.02 32.85 -12.17
CA VAL A 200 -8.91 33.18 -13.59
C VAL A 200 -10.01 32.45 -14.36
N PRO A 201 -10.89 33.18 -15.07
CA PRO A 201 -11.87 32.56 -15.94
C PRO A 201 -11.19 31.81 -17.09
N SER A 202 -11.72 30.64 -17.46
CA SER A 202 -11.17 29.76 -18.50
C SER A 202 -11.16 30.37 -19.91
N THR A 203 -11.88 31.46 -20.13
CA THR A 203 -11.94 32.24 -21.38
C THR A 203 -11.96 33.73 -21.07
N GLY A 204 -10.83 34.41 -21.24
CA GLY A 204 -10.70 35.85 -21.00
C GLY A 204 -9.27 36.32 -20.76
N VAL A 205 -9.13 37.61 -20.43
CA VAL A 205 -7.87 38.23 -20.02
C VAL A 205 -7.48 37.68 -18.64
N LYS A 206 -6.28 37.08 -18.53
CA LYS A 206 -5.73 36.47 -17.30
C LYS A 206 -5.32 37.53 -16.25
N LEU A 207 -6.25 38.41 -15.86
CA LEU A 207 -6.02 39.52 -14.93
C LEU A 207 -6.78 39.28 -13.62
N VAL A 208 -6.06 39.28 -12.50
CA VAL A 208 -6.64 39.16 -11.15
C VAL A 208 -6.26 40.40 -10.32
N ARG A 209 -7.21 40.94 -9.56
CA ARG A 209 -6.95 42.06 -8.64
C ARG A 209 -6.20 41.56 -7.41
N TYR A 210 -5.11 42.23 -7.06
CA TYR A 210 -4.24 41.82 -5.95
C TYR A 210 -4.99 41.80 -4.59
N ALA A 211 -5.83 42.82 -4.33
CA ALA A 211 -6.61 42.92 -3.10
C ALA A 211 -7.59 41.75 -2.92
N GLU A 212 -8.30 41.35 -3.99
CA GLU A 212 -9.26 40.26 -3.95
C GLU A 212 -8.56 38.90 -3.77
N ALA A 213 -7.42 38.71 -4.42
CA ALA A 213 -6.62 37.49 -4.27
C ALA A 213 -6.09 37.33 -2.84
N ARG A 214 -5.63 38.43 -2.23
CA ARG A 214 -5.15 38.47 -0.86
C ARG A 214 -6.27 38.16 0.14
N GLU A 215 -7.43 38.77 -0.02
CA GLU A 215 -8.59 38.53 0.87
C GLU A 215 -9.06 37.07 0.82
N ARG A 216 -9.12 36.45 -0.36
CA ARG A 216 -9.49 35.03 -0.48
C ARG A 216 -8.47 34.07 0.12
N CYS A 217 -7.18 34.40 0.03
CA CYS A 217 -6.11 33.62 0.69
C CYS A 217 -6.22 33.73 2.23
N VAL A 218 -6.51 34.91 2.75
CA VAL A 218 -6.72 35.13 4.20
C VAL A 218 -8.01 34.44 4.67
N ALA A 219 -9.08 34.48 3.88
CA ALA A 219 -10.33 33.77 4.19
C ALA A 219 -10.16 32.24 4.25
N LYS A 220 -9.21 31.68 3.50
CA LYS A 220 -8.80 30.27 3.56
C LYS A 220 -7.77 29.96 4.67
N GLY A 221 -7.40 30.95 5.50
CA GLY A 221 -6.55 30.76 6.68
C GLY A 221 -5.04 30.87 6.44
N LEU A 222 -4.61 31.38 5.27
CA LEU A 222 -3.19 31.61 4.97
C LEU A 222 -2.71 32.94 5.58
N LYS A 223 -1.47 32.97 6.07
CA LYS A 223 -0.86 34.20 6.60
C LYS A 223 -0.53 35.17 5.46
N PRO A 224 -0.69 36.49 5.65
CA PRO A 224 -0.38 37.47 4.61
C PRO A 224 1.07 37.35 4.11
N ASP A 225 2.02 37.08 4.99
CA ASP A 225 3.44 36.92 4.63
C ASP A 225 3.68 35.75 3.67
N THR A 226 2.91 34.65 3.80
CA THR A 226 3.04 33.49 2.90
C THR A 226 2.52 33.75 1.50
N PHE A 227 1.60 34.71 1.36
CA PHE A 227 1.07 35.14 0.07
C PHE A 227 2.10 35.96 -0.71
N ASP A 228 2.79 36.89 -0.03
CA ASP A 228 3.82 37.72 -0.65
C ASP A 228 5.04 36.88 -1.08
N VAL A 229 5.49 35.95 -0.23
CA VAL A 229 6.59 35.02 -0.56
C VAL A 229 6.23 34.09 -1.73
N ALA A 230 4.96 33.68 -1.83
CA ALA A 230 4.51 32.87 -2.97
C ALA A 230 4.51 33.67 -4.27
N LEU A 231 4.07 34.94 -4.24
CA LEU A 231 4.09 35.84 -5.40
C LEU A 231 5.49 36.04 -5.95
N GLU A 232 6.46 36.37 -5.09
CA GLU A 232 7.85 36.56 -5.49
C GLU A 232 8.42 35.28 -6.12
N ARG A 233 8.21 34.13 -5.47
CA ARG A 233 8.73 32.84 -5.96
C ARG A 233 8.19 32.44 -7.33
N TYR A 234 6.90 32.67 -7.61
CA TYR A 234 6.31 32.32 -8.91
C TYR A 234 6.50 33.40 -9.98
N GLU A 235 6.80 34.64 -9.58
CA GLU A 235 7.25 35.70 -10.48
C GLU A 235 8.68 35.42 -10.98
N GLU A 236 9.58 34.94 -10.11
CA GLU A 236 10.91 34.44 -10.49
C GLU A 236 10.84 33.25 -11.47
N MET A 237 9.79 32.43 -11.36
CA MET A 237 9.52 31.31 -12.27
C MET A 237 8.78 31.73 -13.56
N GLY A 238 8.40 33.00 -13.70
CA GLY A 238 7.72 33.54 -14.88
C GLY A 238 6.27 33.08 -15.08
N LEU A 239 5.60 32.59 -14.02
CA LEU A 239 4.22 32.08 -14.10
C LEU A 239 3.18 33.20 -14.03
N TRP A 240 3.51 34.31 -13.37
CA TRP A 240 2.70 35.53 -13.36
C TRP A 240 3.60 36.76 -13.30
N HIS A 241 3.02 37.91 -13.62
CA HIS A 241 3.68 39.20 -13.53
C HIS A 241 2.86 40.15 -12.66
N VAL A 242 3.49 40.75 -11.66
CA VAL A 242 2.83 41.68 -10.74
C VAL A 242 3.14 43.10 -11.20
N ASN A 243 2.11 43.94 -11.31
CA ASN A 243 2.31 45.34 -11.66
C ASN A 243 3.12 46.06 -10.56
N GLN A 244 3.98 47.03 -10.92
CA GLN A 244 4.89 47.75 -10.00
C GLN A 244 4.16 48.42 -8.82
N GLN A 245 2.87 48.75 -8.96
CA GLN A 245 2.03 49.31 -7.90
C GLN A 245 1.28 48.24 -7.06
N ARG A 246 1.55 46.94 -7.26
CA ARG A 246 0.87 45.78 -6.63
C ARG A 246 -0.66 45.85 -6.69
N THR A 247 -1.21 46.37 -7.78
CA THR A 247 -2.68 46.51 -7.96
C THR A 247 -3.29 45.32 -8.70
N THR A 248 -2.53 44.70 -9.60
CA THR A 248 -3.00 43.65 -10.51
C THR A 248 -1.93 42.59 -10.71
N ILE A 249 -2.37 41.33 -10.82
CA ILE A 249 -1.57 40.14 -11.10
C ILE A 249 -2.01 39.63 -12.48
N THR A 250 -1.06 39.50 -13.40
CA THR A 250 -1.31 38.96 -14.74
C THR A 250 -0.70 37.56 -14.83
N ILE A 251 -1.49 36.53 -15.06
CA ILE A 251 -0.96 35.16 -15.22
C ILE A 251 -0.50 34.98 -16.67
N VAL A 252 0.70 34.43 -16.86
CA VAL A 252 1.29 34.20 -18.19
C VAL A 252 0.68 32.96 -18.86
#